data_AF-A0A4Q8LQQ5-F1
#
_entry.id   AF-A0A4Q8LQQ5-F1
#
_cell.length_a   1.000
_cell.length_b   1.000
_cell.length_c   1.000
_cell.angle_alpha   90.00
_cell.angle_beta   90.00
_cell.angle_gamma   90.00
#
_symmetry.space_group_name_H-M   'P 1'
#
loop_
_entity.id
_entity.type
_entity.pdbx_description
1 polymer ?
#
loop_
_entity_poly.entity_id
_entity_poly.type
_entity_poly.pdbx_seq_one_letter_code
_entity_poly.pdbx_strand_id
1 'polypeptide(L)'
;MHHSSPYAAVEASYRWIDYRLAYAQVLERHGDPPACLLELFVFRVWLAQFALLRVLGGAPHARQATPRPPWWLLSKQAEATGVTRDAAHAGLAALLEQRFGQYDAAARAGTPDDPLGLEAAAAALAGQLFGQPDPSVVDALARRARGQYAGIAQAYDAERPDAR
;
A
#
# COMPACT_ATOMS: atom_id res chain seq x y z
N MET A 1 27.37 1.37 14.02
CA MET A 1 26.02 1.93 13.90
C MET A 1 25.54 1.60 12.48
N HIS A 2 24.70 0.58 12.31
CA HIS A 2 24.13 0.29 10.99
C HIS A 2 23.03 1.31 10.74
N HIS A 3 23.30 2.30 9.89
CA HIS A 3 22.23 3.12 9.31
C HIS A 3 21.41 2.19 8.42
N SER A 4 20.25 1.73 8.93
CA SER A 4 19.22 1.19 8.05
C SER A 4 18.86 2.29 7.07
N SER A 5 18.84 1.93 5.79
CA SER A 5 18.41 2.84 4.74
C SER A 5 16.93 3.19 4.97
N PRO A 6 16.47 4.43 4.69
CA PRO A 6 15.04 4.80 4.81
C PRO A 6 14.16 3.95 3.89
N TYR A 7 14.76 3.42 2.83
CA TYR A 7 14.13 2.45 1.93
C TYR A 7 13.88 1.09 2.59
N ALA A 8 14.61 0.73 3.64
CA ALA A 8 14.41 -0.51 4.40
C ALA A 8 13.10 -0.48 5.19
N ALA A 9 12.69 0.66 5.75
CA ALA A 9 11.40 0.80 6.42
C ALA A 9 10.23 0.66 5.42
N VAL A 10 10.38 1.27 4.24
CA VAL A 10 9.43 1.17 3.13
C VAL A 10 9.30 -0.29 2.69
N GLU A 11 10.42 -0.96 2.41
CA GLU A 11 10.44 -2.37 1.99
C GLU A 11 9.84 -3.27 3.08
N ALA A 12 10.26 -3.11 4.34
CA ALA A 12 9.77 -3.89 5.47
C ALA A 12 8.24 -3.80 5.62
N SER A 13 7.67 -2.62 5.35
CA SER A 13 6.23 -2.35 5.53
C SER A 13 5.31 -3.23 4.68
N TYR A 14 5.77 -3.75 3.54
CA TYR A 14 4.99 -4.65 2.68
C TYR A 14 5.61 -6.04 2.52
N ARG A 15 6.89 -6.21 2.86
CA ARG A 15 7.65 -7.47 2.67
C ARG A 15 7.62 -8.41 3.89
N TRP A 16 7.46 -7.88 5.10
CA TRP A 16 7.58 -8.68 6.33
C TRP A 16 6.25 -8.87 7.05
N ILE A 17 5.15 -8.50 6.39
CA ILE A 17 3.81 -8.65 6.91
C ILE A 17 3.25 -10.02 6.54
N ASP A 18 2.67 -10.70 7.52
CA ASP A 18 1.82 -11.85 7.25
C ASP A 18 0.45 -11.33 6.77
N TYR A 19 0.25 -11.32 5.45
CA TYR A 19 -1.01 -10.83 4.85
C TYR A 19 -2.22 -11.64 5.29
N ARG A 20 -2.07 -12.96 5.50
CA ARG A 20 -3.20 -13.82 5.87
C ARG A 20 -3.67 -13.48 7.28
N LEU A 21 -2.73 -13.31 8.21
CA LEU A 21 -3.04 -12.89 9.56
C LEU A 21 -3.53 -11.43 9.60
N ALA A 22 -2.80 -10.53 8.93
CA ALA A 22 -3.08 -9.11 8.95
C ALA A 22 -4.44 -8.78 8.35
N TYR A 23 -4.92 -9.54 7.36
CA TYR A 23 -6.18 -9.30 6.64
C TYR A 23 -7.19 -10.43 6.76
N ALA A 24 -7.08 -11.31 7.77
CA ALA A 24 -7.98 -12.45 7.97
C ALA A 24 -9.46 -12.09 7.81
N GLN A 25 -9.89 -11.00 8.46
CA GLN A 25 -11.27 -10.50 8.39
C GLN A 25 -11.72 -10.07 6.98
N VAL A 26 -10.80 -9.59 6.14
CA VAL A 26 -11.10 -9.22 4.75
C VAL A 26 -11.17 -10.49 3.89
N LEU A 27 -10.22 -11.41 4.10
CA LEU A 27 -10.11 -12.67 3.38
C LEU A 27 -11.31 -13.60 3.61
N GLU A 28 -11.80 -13.68 4.85
CA GLU A 28 -12.99 -14.46 5.22
C GLU A 28 -14.24 -14.03 4.44
N ARG A 29 -14.30 -12.77 3.98
CA ARG A 29 -15.47 -12.19 3.31
C ARG A 29 -15.39 -12.20 1.78
N HIS A 30 -14.20 -12.35 1.18
CA HIS A 30 -13.99 -12.10 -0.26
C HIS A 30 -14.36 -13.27 -1.18
N GLY A 31 -14.43 -14.49 -0.68
CA GLY A 31 -14.73 -15.69 -1.48
C GLY A 31 -13.59 -16.20 -2.36
N ASP A 32 -12.67 -15.33 -2.79
CA ASP A 32 -11.41 -15.69 -3.49
C ASP A 32 -10.19 -15.15 -2.74
N PRO A 33 -9.59 -15.93 -1.82
CA PRO A 33 -8.45 -15.48 -1.03
C PRO A 33 -7.18 -15.16 -1.84
N PRO A 34 -6.78 -15.96 -2.85
CA PRO A 34 -5.64 -15.60 -3.71
C PRO A 34 -5.78 -14.24 -4.41
N ALA A 35 -6.93 -13.96 -5.04
CA ALA A 35 -7.14 -12.66 -5.70
C ALA A 35 -7.16 -11.50 -4.70
N CYS A 36 -7.76 -11.71 -3.52
CA CYS A 36 -7.77 -10.72 -2.45
C CYS A 36 -6.35 -10.39 -1.96
N LEU A 37 -5.53 -11.42 -1.72
CA LEU A 37 -4.14 -11.26 -1.29
C LEU A 37 -3.32 -10.46 -2.30
N LEU A 38 -3.55 -10.68 -3.59
CA LEU A 38 -2.88 -9.94 -4.66
C LEU A 38 -3.23 -8.45 -4.63
N GLU A 39 -4.51 -8.09 -4.56
CA GLU A 39 -4.95 -6.69 -4.49
C GLU A 39 -4.47 -6.00 -3.20
N LEU A 40 -4.50 -6.71 -2.07
CA LEU A 40 -3.97 -6.23 -0.79
C LEU A 40 -2.46 -5.98 -0.86
N PHE A 41 -1.70 -6.88 -1.50
CA PHE A 41 -0.28 -6.71 -1.73
C PHE A 41 -0.01 -5.47 -2.60
N VAL A 42 -0.70 -5.34 -3.73
CA VAL A 42 -0.56 -4.18 -4.63
C VAL A 42 -0.87 -2.87 -3.91
N PHE A 43 -1.93 -2.85 -3.09
CA PHE A 43 -2.27 -1.67 -2.28
C PHE A 43 -1.18 -1.31 -1.27
N ARG A 44 -0.61 -2.28 -0.55
CA ARG A 44 0.47 -2.01 0.42
C ARG A 44 1.74 -1.53 -0.26
N VAL A 45 2.06 -2.05 -1.45
CA VAL A 45 3.20 -1.60 -2.25
C VAL A 45 2.99 -0.15 -2.70
N TRP A 46 1.80 0.18 -3.21
CA TRP A 46 1.42 1.57 -3.53
C TRP A 46 1.59 2.47 -2.31
N LEU A 47 1.01 2.09 -1.17
CA LEU A 47 1.02 2.91 0.03
C LEU A 47 2.43 3.15 0.56
N ALA A 48 3.32 2.16 0.45
CA ALA A 48 4.71 2.30 0.84
C ALA A 48 5.44 3.36 -0.01
N GLN A 49 5.23 3.33 -1.33
CA GLN A 49 5.82 4.29 -2.26
C GLN A 49 5.19 5.69 -2.11
N PHE A 50 3.87 5.74 -1.88
CA PHE A 50 3.14 6.96 -1.62
C PHE A 50 3.68 7.64 -0.36
N ALA A 51 3.81 6.89 0.74
CA ALA A 51 4.36 7.38 2.00
C ALA A 51 5.78 7.91 1.80
N LEU A 52 6.65 7.15 1.14
CA LEU A 52 8.01 7.58 0.83
C LEU A 52 8.04 8.90 0.05
N LEU A 53 7.23 9.02 -1.00
CA LEU A 53 7.14 10.25 -1.78
C LEU A 53 6.73 11.46 -0.92
N ARG A 54 5.75 11.30 -0.02
CA ARG A 54 5.30 12.40 0.87
C ARG A 54 6.37 12.80 1.87
N VAL A 55 7.01 11.80 2.47
CA VAL A 55 8.00 11.99 3.52
C VAL A 55 9.30 12.61 2.98
N LEU A 56 9.66 12.32 1.73
CA LEU A 56 10.75 12.99 1.00
C LEU A 56 10.44 14.44 0.60
N GLY A 57 9.28 14.98 0.97
CA GLY A 57 8.89 16.37 0.66
C GLY A 57 8.07 16.52 -0.63
N GLY A 58 7.55 15.43 -1.18
CA GLY A 58 6.55 15.50 -2.25
C GLY A 58 5.28 16.17 -1.73
N ALA A 59 4.96 17.37 -2.25
CA ALA A 59 3.82 18.16 -1.76
C ALA A 59 2.53 17.33 -1.78
N PRO A 60 1.65 17.40 -0.75
CA PRO A 60 0.42 16.58 -0.63
C PRO A 60 -0.51 16.65 -1.86
N HIS A 61 -0.38 17.72 -2.66
CA HIS A 61 -1.19 18.01 -3.84
C HIS A 61 -0.39 18.04 -5.15
N ALA A 62 0.90 17.70 -5.12
CA ALA A 62 1.68 17.56 -6.34
C ALA A 62 1.04 16.48 -7.22
N ARG A 63 0.85 16.77 -8.51
CA ARG A 63 0.37 15.82 -9.53
C ARG A 63 1.36 14.67 -9.81
N GLN A 64 2.31 14.45 -8.91
CA GLN A 64 3.36 13.47 -9.08
C GLN A 64 2.77 12.08 -8.84
N ALA A 65 2.82 11.25 -9.87
CA ALA A 65 2.42 9.86 -9.78
C ALA A 65 3.32 9.13 -8.77
N THR A 66 2.73 8.24 -7.99
CA THR A 66 3.46 7.43 -7.03
C THR A 66 4.46 6.55 -7.79
N PRO A 67 5.77 6.61 -7.46
CA PRO A 67 6.78 5.82 -8.17
C PRO A 67 6.57 4.34 -7.91
N ARG A 68 6.86 3.51 -8.91
CA ARG A 68 6.73 2.06 -8.80
C ARG A 68 8.08 1.47 -8.38
N PRO A 69 8.10 0.51 -7.44
CA PRO A 69 9.34 -0.17 -7.12
C PRO A 69 9.77 -1.03 -8.31
N PRO A 70 11.08 -1.30 -8.47
CA PRO A 70 11.57 -2.19 -9.51
C PRO A 70 10.94 -3.59 -9.38
N TRP A 71 10.60 -4.20 -10.51
CA TRP A 71 9.89 -5.48 -10.56
C TRP A 71 10.62 -6.63 -9.82
N TRP A 72 11.95 -6.62 -9.81
CA TRP A 72 12.77 -7.64 -9.13
C TRP A 72 12.63 -7.58 -7.59
N LEU A 73 12.21 -6.43 -7.05
CA LEU A 73 11.94 -6.26 -5.63
C LEU A 73 10.60 -6.90 -5.21
N LEU A 74 9.70 -7.11 -6.18
CA LEU A 74 8.32 -7.54 -5.98
C LEU A 74 8.12 -9.04 -6.20
N SER A 75 8.86 -9.64 -7.13
CA SER A 75 8.68 -11.04 -7.58
C SER A 75 8.80 -12.07 -6.45
N LYS A 76 9.84 -11.98 -5.59
CA LYS A 76 10.03 -12.93 -4.48
C LYS A 76 8.96 -12.86 -3.40
N GLN A 77 8.28 -11.72 -3.26
CA GLN A 77 7.25 -11.51 -2.23
C GLN A 77 5.86 -11.89 -2.70
N ALA A 78 5.56 -11.63 -3.97
CA ALA A 78 4.35 -12.13 -4.59
C ALA A 78 4.35 -13.69 -4.64
N GLU A 79 5.52 -14.31 -4.83
CA GLU A 79 5.67 -15.77 -4.69
C GLU A 79 5.44 -16.26 -3.24
N ALA A 80 6.07 -15.63 -2.26
CA ALA A 80 5.95 -16.00 -0.85
C ALA A 80 4.51 -15.85 -0.29
N THR A 81 3.73 -14.95 -0.86
CA THR A 81 2.31 -14.74 -0.50
C THR A 81 1.34 -15.68 -1.24
N GLY A 82 1.85 -16.56 -2.11
CA GLY A 82 1.06 -17.51 -2.90
C GLY A 82 0.31 -16.87 -4.07
N VAL A 83 0.68 -15.63 -4.45
CA VAL A 83 -0.03 -14.78 -5.39
C VAL A 83 0.36 -15.04 -6.86
N THR A 84 1.51 -15.65 -7.13
CA THR A 84 2.09 -15.77 -8.49
C THR A 84 1.97 -17.14 -9.15
N ARG A 85 1.28 -18.12 -8.55
CA ARG A 85 1.33 -19.48 -9.12
C ARG A 85 0.71 -19.59 -10.51
N ASP A 86 -0.29 -18.75 -10.84
CA ASP A 86 -1.02 -18.84 -12.12
C ASP A 86 -1.00 -17.56 -12.98
N ALA A 87 -0.57 -16.41 -12.45
CA ALA A 87 -0.44 -15.17 -13.22
C ALA A 87 1.02 -14.98 -13.67
N ALA A 88 1.30 -15.28 -14.94
CA ALA A 88 2.59 -15.00 -15.55
C ALA A 88 3.06 -13.58 -15.22
N HIS A 89 4.35 -13.40 -14.92
CA HIS A 89 5.06 -12.17 -14.57
C HIS A 89 4.54 -10.84 -15.17
N ALA A 90 4.01 -10.85 -16.40
CA ALA A 90 3.38 -9.70 -17.05
C ALA A 90 2.08 -9.21 -16.35
N GLY A 91 1.32 -10.11 -15.73
CA GLY A 91 0.04 -9.82 -15.07
C GLY A 91 0.19 -8.94 -13.83
N LEU A 92 1.21 -9.18 -13.00
CA LEU A 92 1.46 -8.36 -11.81
C LEU A 92 1.91 -6.94 -12.18
N ALA A 93 2.76 -6.79 -13.20
CA ALA A 93 3.21 -5.48 -13.66
C ALA A 93 2.04 -4.65 -14.23
N ALA A 94 1.19 -5.27 -15.05
CA ALA A 94 -0.02 -4.63 -15.56
C ALA A 94 -1.01 -4.26 -14.45
N LEU A 95 -1.17 -5.12 -13.45
CA LEU A 95 -2.03 -4.84 -12.31
C LEU A 95 -1.51 -3.66 -11.48
N LEU A 96 -0.21 -3.62 -11.19
CA LEU A 96 0.44 -2.48 -10.52
C LEU A 96 0.23 -1.18 -11.29
N GLU A 97 0.39 -1.22 -12.62
CA GLU A 97 0.17 -0.06 -13.49
C GLU A 97 -1.25 0.48 -13.33
N GLN A 98 -2.25 -0.41 -13.44
CA GLN A 98 -3.67 -0.08 -13.37
C GLN A 98 -4.09 0.42 -11.98
N ARG A 99 -3.64 -0.24 -10.91
CA ARG A 99 -4.09 0.02 -9.54
C ARG A 99 -3.45 1.27 -8.94
N PHE A 100 -2.16 1.53 -9.21
CA PHE A 100 -1.50 2.74 -8.71
C PHE A 100 -2.21 4.01 -9.19
N GLY A 101 -2.60 4.06 -10.47
CA GLY A 101 -3.32 5.22 -11.01
C GLY A 101 -4.68 5.45 -10.32
N GLN A 102 -5.38 4.37 -9.96
CA GLN A 102 -6.65 4.43 -9.26
C GLN A 102 -6.48 4.93 -7.81
N TYR A 103 -5.49 4.41 -7.09
CA TYR A 103 -5.20 4.85 -5.73
C TYR A 103 -4.67 6.28 -5.69
N ASP A 104 -3.81 6.68 -6.64
CA ASP A 104 -3.37 8.07 -6.77
C ASP A 104 -4.54 9.01 -7.07
N ALA A 105 -5.50 8.59 -7.89
CA ALA A 105 -6.70 9.39 -8.18
C ALA A 105 -7.60 9.53 -6.94
N ALA A 106 -7.83 8.42 -6.21
CA ALA A 106 -8.58 8.42 -4.97
C ALA A 106 -7.90 9.29 -3.91
N ALA A 107 -6.58 9.15 -3.73
CA ALA A 107 -5.83 9.93 -2.76
C ALA A 107 -5.81 11.43 -3.08
N ARG A 108 -5.81 11.79 -4.38
CA ARG A 108 -5.92 13.19 -4.84
C ARG A 108 -7.29 13.81 -4.59
N ALA A 109 -8.33 12.99 -4.45
CA ALA A 109 -9.68 13.46 -4.11
C ALA A 109 -9.86 13.71 -2.60
N GLY A 110 -8.77 13.73 -1.83
CA GLY A 110 -8.76 13.91 -0.38
C GLY A 110 -9.62 15.09 0.09
N THR A 111 -10.20 14.93 1.27
CA THR A 111 -11.09 15.90 1.91
C THR A 111 -10.38 16.57 3.10
N PRO A 112 -10.93 17.64 3.69
CA PRO A 112 -10.37 18.21 4.92
C PRO A 112 -10.21 17.18 6.06
N ASP A 113 -11.08 16.18 6.12
CA ASP A 113 -11.05 15.11 7.12
C ASP A 113 -10.10 13.94 6.73
N ASP A 114 -9.72 13.85 5.45
CA ASP A 114 -8.74 12.88 4.92
C ASP A 114 -7.72 13.60 4.02
N PRO A 115 -6.83 14.42 4.61
CA PRO A 115 -5.93 15.31 3.85
C PRO A 115 -4.87 14.57 3.02
N LEU A 116 -4.62 13.29 3.34
CA LEU A 116 -3.73 12.43 2.57
C LEU A 116 -4.49 11.54 1.59
N GLY A 117 -5.83 11.49 1.66
CA GLY A 117 -6.67 10.65 0.82
C GLY A 117 -6.49 9.15 1.08
N LEU A 118 -6.05 8.75 2.29
CA LEU A 118 -5.81 7.34 2.63
C LEU A 118 -7.10 6.57 2.84
N GLU A 119 -8.15 7.22 3.34
CA GLU A 119 -9.47 6.62 3.51
C GLU A 119 -10.14 6.47 2.14
N ALA A 120 -10.01 7.47 1.28
CA ALA A 120 -10.47 7.40 -0.11
C ALA A 120 -9.78 6.25 -0.89
N ALA A 121 -8.46 6.11 -0.75
CA ALA A 121 -7.72 5.00 -1.38
C ALA A 121 -8.11 3.63 -0.80
N ALA A 122 -8.33 3.53 0.51
CA ALA A 122 -8.84 2.31 1.15
C ALA A 122 -10.26 1.94 0.68
N ALA A 123 -11.13 2.94 0.51
CA ALA A 123 -12.47 2.74 -0.05
C ALA A 123 -12.42 2.26 -1.51
N ALA A 124 -11.49 2.78 -2.32
CA ALA A 124 -11.27 2.31 -3.69
C ALA A 124 -10.85 0.83 -3.72
N LEU A 125 -9.91 0.42 -2.86
CA LEU A 125 -9.55 -0.99 -2.69
C LEU A 125 -10.76 -1.83 -2.26
N ALA A 126 -11.52 -1.37 -1.26
CA ALA A 126 -12.70 -2.11 -0.79
C ALA A 126 -13.75 -2.28 -1.90
N GLY A 127 -13.97 -1.26 -2.72
CA GLY A 127 -14.86 -1.32 -3.88
C GLY A 127 -14.38 -2.32 -4.93
N GLN A 128 -13.07 -2.43 -5.16
CA GLN A 128 -12.50 -3.45 -6.06
C GLN A 128 -12.69 -4.87 -5.52
N LEU A 129 -12.52 -5.05 -4.22
CA LEU A 129 -12.62 -6.35 -3.56
C LEU A 129 -14.07 -6.85 -3.45
N PHE A 130 -15.03 -5.96 -3.19
CA PHE A 130 -16.39 -6.38 -2.80
C PHE A 130 -17.51 -5.84 -3.69
N GLY A 131 -17.24 -4.90 -4.60
CA GLY A 131 -18.24 -4.19 -5.40
C GLY A 131 -19.10 -3.23 -4.57
N GLN A 132 -19.75 -3.72 -3.52
CA GLN A 132 -20.44 -2.97 -2.48
C GLN A 132 -19.82 -3.31 -1.11
N PRO A 133 -18.73 -2.62 -0.72
CA PRO A 133 -18.03 -2.94 0.50
C PRO A 133 -18.84 -2.55 1.73
N ASP A 134 -18.84 -3.44 2.73
CA ASP A 134 -19.31 -3.12 4.08
C ASP A 134 -18.46 -1.97 4.67
N PRO A 135 -19.07 -0.94 5.29
CA PRO A 135 -18.33 0.17 5.91
C PRO A 135 -17.25 -0.29 6.89
N SER A 136 -17.49 -1.38 7.63
CA SER A 136 -16.51 -1.94 8.58
C SER A 136 -15.23 -2.45 7.90
N VAL A 137 -15.33 -2.92 6.65
CA VAL A 137 -14.18 -3.34 5.85
C VAL A 137 -13.39 -2.12 5.37
N VAL A 138 -14.10 -1.08 4.91
CA VAL A 138 -13.48 0.21 4.53
C VAL A 138 -12.70 0.78 5.71
N ASP A 139 -13.33 0.88 6.88
CA ASP A 139 -12.72 1.40 8.09
C ASP A 139 -11.49 0.57 8.51
N ALA A 140 -11.58 -0.75 8.42
CA ALA A 140 -10.47 -1.64 8.75
C ALA A 140 -9.29 -1.50 7.78
N LEU A 141 -9.55 -1.24 6.50
CA LEU A 141 -8.52 -0.96 5.50
C LEU A 141 -7.91 0.43 5.71
N ALA A 142 -8.73 1.45 5.96
CA ALA A 142 -8.30 2.82 6.24
C ALA A 142 -7.42 2.90 7.50
N ARG A 143 -7.82 2.25 8.60
CA ARG A 143 -7.00 2.17 9.82
C ARG A 143 -5.63 1.53 9.56
N ARG A 144 -5.58 0.45 8.77
CA ARG A 144 -4.31 -0.20 8.41
C ARG A 144 -3.46 0.69 7.50
N ALA A 145 -4.07 1.41 6.57
CA ALA A 145 -3.39 2.35 5.70
C ALA A 145 -2.75 3.49 6.51
N ARG A 146 -3.51 4.10 7.42
CA ARG A 146 -2.99 5.12 8.35
C ARG A 146 -1.85 4.60 9.22
N GLY A 147 -1.97 3.39 9.76
CA GLY A 147 -0.92 2.76 10.56
C GLY A 147 0.37 2.51 9.77
N GLN A 148 0.26 2.00 8.54
CA GLN A 148 1.43 1.79 7.67
C GLN A 148 2.10 3.12 7.30
N TYR A 149 1.32 4.13 6.90
CA TYR A 149 1.84 5.46 6.59
C TYR A 149 2.58 6.07 7.79
N ALA A 150 1.95 6.06 8.97
CA ALA A 150 2.53 6.60 10.20
C ALA A 150 3.83 5.90 10.57
N GLY A 151 3.89 4.57 10.44
CA GLY A 151 5.12 3.80 10.71
C GLY A 151 6.28 4.18 9.80
N ILE A 152 6.03 4.40 8.50
CA ILE A 152 7.05 4.84 7.54
C ILE A 152 7.50 6.27 7.85
N ALA A 153 6.55 7.18 8.11
CA ALA A 153 6.86 8.57 8.46
C ALA A 153 7.74 8.66 9.71
N GLN A 154 7.38 7.92 10.78
CA GLN A 154 8.16 7.87 12.02
C GLN A 154 9.57 7.31 11.81
N ALA A 155 9.71 6.25 11.01
CA ALA A 155 11.02 5.69 10.70
C ALA A 155 11.92 6.70 10.01
N TYR A 156 11.36 7.49 9.08
CA TYR A 156 12.12 8.51 8.38
C TYR A 156 12.49 9.70 9.27
N ASP A 157 11.56 10.16 10.12
CA ASP A 157 11.85 11.24 11.08
C ASP A 157 12.95 10.84 12.06
N ALA A 158 12.99 9.58 12.50
CA ALA A 158 14.04 9.05 13.38
C ALA A 158 15.43 8.99 12.70
N GLU A 159 15.47 8.90 11.38
CA GLU A 159 16.70 8.84 10.59
C GLU A 159 17.23 10.23 10.17
N ARG A 160 16.50 11.33 10.43
CA ARG A 160 16.95 12.71 10.18
C ARG A 160 17.69 13.27 11.41
N PRO A 161 19.04 13.36 11.42
CA PRO A 161 19.79 13.84 12.58
C PRO A 161 19.67 15.35 12.87
N ASP A 162 19.15 16.18 11.95
CA ASP A 162 19.22 17.66 12.04
C ASP A 162 17.85 18.35 12.29
N ALA A 163 17.08 17.89 13.28
CA ALA A 163 15.84 18.57 13.71
C ALA A 163 15.80 18.86 15.23
N ARG A 164 16.95 19.19 15.83
CA ARG A 164 17.04 19.80 17.16
C ARG A 164 17.91 21.04 17.13
#